data_AF-A0A447IK33-F1
#
_entry.id   AF-A0A447IK33-F1
#
_cell.length_a   1.000
_cell.length_b   1.000
_cell.length_c   1.000
_cell.angle_alpha   90.00
_cell.angle_beta   90.00
_cell.angle_gamma   90.00
#
_symmetry.space_group_name_H-M   'P 1'
#
loop_
_entity.id
_entity.type
_entity.pdbx_description
1 polymer ?
#
loop_
_entity_poly.entity_id
_entity_poly.type
_entity_poly.pdbx_seq_one_letter_code
_entity_poly.pdbx_strand_id
1 'polypeptide(L)'
;MDIRDAALTVLDQLEQHLLKLRDDNQPVRLSEAEAAEVATEPLKQLRDLASAKGALVDQGNEETSRRFIAEIRHLSDQQLIQRLAERDSTVICQREGHIFLGPAASELRGSSETQDENRPPQDEAFAPQLFRLHNLHCLVTELSGKVNPGSRDAGSEAV
;
A
#
# COMPACT_ATOMS: atom_id res chain seq x y z
N MET A 1 -14.27 -21.90 1.73
CA MET A 1 -13.07 -21.06 1.88
C MET A 1 -12.10 -21.40 0.76
N ASP A 2 -11.68 -20.40 -0.01
CA ASP A 2 -10.71 -20.59 -1.08
C ASP A 2 -9.29 -20.18 -0.69
N ILE A 3 -8.29 -20.62 -1.46
CA ILE A 3 -6.87 -20.27 -1.20
C ILE A 3 -6.69 -18.74 -1.23
N ARG A 4 -7.43 -18.06 -2.10
CA ARG A 4 -7.48 -16.60 -2.15
C ARG A 4 -8.02 -16.00 -0.85
N ASP A 5 -9.15 -16.48 -0.35
CA ASP A 5 -9.78 -15.96 0.87
C ASP A 5 -8.87 -16.15 2.07
N ALA A 6 -8.18 -17.30 2.16
CA ALA A 6 -7.21 -17.56 3.21
C ALA A 6 -5.99 -16.63 3.12
N ALA A 7 -5.49 -16.34 1.91
CA ALA A 7 -4.40 -15.39 1.71
C ALA A 7 -4.82 -13.95 2.07
N LEU A 8 -6.05 -13.55 1.76
CA LEU A 8 -6.60 -12.25 2.18
C LEU A 8 -6.76 -12.18 3.70
N THR A 9 -7.18 -13.27 4.35
CA THR A 9 -7.29 -13.31 5.82
C THR A 9 -5.94 -13.08 6.50
N VAL A 10 -4.83 -13.59 5.93
CA VAL A 10 -3.47 -13.31 6.41
C VAL A 10 -3.16 -11.82 6.34
N LEU A 11 -3.48 -11.17 5.21
CA LEU A 11 -3.25 -9.75 5.00
C LEU A 11 -4.11 -8.89 5.94
N ASP A 12 -5.41 -9.20 6.07
CA ASP A 12 -6.34 -8.51 6.96
C ASP A 12 -5.88 -8.58 8.42
N GLN A 13 -5.35 -9.72 8.86
CA GLN A 13 -4.89 -9.89 10.24
C GLN A 13 -3.63 -9.06 10.54
N LEU A 14 -2.72 -8.94 9.56
CA LEU A 14 -1.57 -8.04 9.64
C LEU A 14 -2.01 -6.56 9.64
N GLU A 15 -2.97 -6.21 8.77
CA GLU A 15 -3.55 -4.87 8.72
C GLU A 15 -4.19 -4.49 10.06
N GLN A 16 -5.07 -5.34 10.61
CA GLN A 16 -5.72 -5.09 11.90
C GLN A 16 -4.72 -4.90 13.04
N HIS A 17 -3.60 -5.65 13.02
CA HIS A 17 -2.55 -5.49 14.02
C HIS A 17 -1.83 -4.15 13.87
N LEU A 18 -1.49 -3.75 12.63
CA LEU A 18 -0.90 -2.44 12.35
C LEU A 18 -1.85 -1.28 12.70
N LEU A 19 -3.16 -1.44 12.47
CA LEU A 19 -4.18 -0.47 12.87
C LEU A 19 -4.27 -0.34 14.40
N LYS A 20 -4.17 -1.45 15.15
CA LYS A 20 -4.10 -1.40 16.61
C LYS A 20 -2.86 -0.66 17.11
N LEU A 21 -1.68 -0.95 16.53
CA LEU A 21 -0.45 -0.23 16.84
C LEU A 21 -0.59 1.27 16.59
N ARG A 22 -1.25 1.65 15.49
CA ARG A 22 -1.58 3.05 15.20
C ARG A 22 -2.48 3.66 16.27
N ASP A 23 -3.56 2.98 16.64
CA ASP A 23 -4.51 3.45 17.64
C ASP A 23 -3.88 3.58 19.04
N ASP A 24 -2.87 2.74 19.33
CA ASP A 24 -2.07 2.75 20.55
C ASP A 24 -0.90 3.77 20.53
N ASN A 25 -0.80 4.62 19.50
CA ASN A 25 0.30 5.58 19.26
C ASN A 25 1.70 4.92 19.19
N GLN A 26 1.76 3.64 18.82
CA GLN A 26 3.00 2.92 18.59
C GLN A 26 3.46 3.06 17.14
N PRO A 27 4.76 2.86 16.84
CA PRO A 27 5.24 2.91 15.48
C PRO A 27 4.55 1.81 14.64
N VAL A 28 3.89 2.22 13.55
CA VAL A 28 3.12 1.35 12.64
C VAL A 28 4.06 0.58 11.71
N ARG A 29 4.93 -0.22 12.31
CA ARG A 29 5.91 -1.06 11.63
C ARG A 29 5.96 -2.41 12.35
N LEU A 30 5.98 -3.48 11.57
CA LEU A 30 6.28 -4.81 12.07
C LEU A 30 7.56 -5.29 11.40
N SER A 31 8.46 -5.88 12.18
CA SER A 31 9.53 -6.68 11.61
C SER A 31 8.97 -7.95 10.96
N GLU A 32 9.72 -8.56 10.05
CA GLU A 32 9.31 -9.82 9.39
C GLU A 32 9.07 -10.96 10.40
N ALA A 33 9.79 -10.96 11.52
CA ALA A 33 9.61 -11.93 12.60
C ALA A 33 8.29 -11.68 13.35
N GLU A 34 7.99 -10.44 13.73
CA GLU A 34 6.73 -10.08 14.41
C GLU A 34 5.52 -10.32 13.51
N ALA A 35 5.65 -10.03 12.21
CA ALA A 35 4.60 -10.31 11.24
C ALA A 35 4.32 -11.82 11.13
N ALA A 36 5.37 -12.66 11.14
CA ALA A 36 5.22 -14.10 11.13
C ALA A 36 4.54 -14.62 12.42
N GLU A 37 4.86 -14.06 13.59
CA GLU A 37 4.20 -14.40 14.85
C GLU A 37 2.71 -14.02 14.84
N VAL A 38 2.38 -12.80 14.41
CA VAL A 38 0.99 -12.31 14.34
C VAL A 38 0.16 -13.14 13.35
N ALA A 39 0.77 -13.55 12.23
CA ALA A 39 0.11 -14.30 11.18
C ALA A 39 0.27 -15.83 11.29
N THR A 40 0.80 -16.36 12.39
CA THR A 40 1.12 -17.80 12.51
C THR A 40 -0.11 -18.71 12.27
N GLU A 41 -1.25 -18.38 12.87
CA GLU A 41 -2.48 -19.15 12.72
C GLU A 41 -3.10 -19.08 11.29
N PRO A 42 -3.30 -17.89 10.69
CA PRO A 42 -3.81 -17.81 9.33
C PRO A 42 -2.81 -18.36 8.29
N LEU A 43 -1.49 -18.31 8.54
CA LEU A 43 -0.48 -18.96 7.68
C LEU A 43 -0.56 -20.49 7.70
N LYS A 44 -0.78 -21.10 8.88
CA LYS A 44 -1.02 -22.55 8.97
C LYS A 44 -2.26 -22.95 8.17
N GLN A 45 -3.36 -22.22 8.34
CA GLN A 45 -4.60 -22.46 7.59
C GLN A 45 -4.40 -22.34 6.08
N LEU A 46 -3.62 -21.34 5.63
CA LEU A 46 -3.25 -21.18 4.24
C LEU A 46 -2.44 -22.37 3.71
N ARG A 47 -1.48 -22.89 4.49
CA ARG A 47 -0.69 -24.09 4.12
C ARG A 47 -1.52 -25.36 4.08
N ASP A 48 -2.43 -25.55 5.04
CA ASP A 48 -3.33 -26.69 5.06
C ASP A 48 -4.27 -26.67 3.85
N LEU A 49 -4.81 -25.50 3.51
CA LEU A 49 -5.64 -25.31 2.31
C LEU A 49 -4.85 -25.50 1.02
N ALA A 50 -3.63 -24.98 0.91
CA ALA A 50 -2.75 -25.21 -0.23
C ALA A 50 -2.35 -26.68 -0.37
N SER A 51 -2.23 -27.42 0.73
CA SER A 51 -1.94 -28.85 0.71
C SER A 51 -3.17 -29.66 0.27
N ALA A 52 -4.33 -29.37 0.83
CA ALA A 52 -5.58 -30.04 0.50
C ALA A 52 -6.06 -29.76 -0.93
N LYS A 53 -6.02 -28.50 -1.37
CA LYS A 53 -6.51 -28.07 -2.68
C LYS A 53 -5.45 -28.05 -3.77
N GLY A 54 -4.16 -28.07 -3.42
CA GLY A 54 -3.13 -27.93 -4.44
C GLY A 54 -3.08 -29.08 -5.43
N ALA A 55 -3.50 -30.30 -5.05
CA ALA A 55 -3.64 -31.39 -6.02
C ALA A 55 -4.67 -31.08 -7.14
N LEU A 56 -5.71 -30.30 -6.84
CA LEU A 56 -6.71 -29.88 -7.84
C LEU A 56 -6.18 -28.75 -8.73
N VAL A 57 -5.41 -27.83 -8.16
CA VAL A 57 -4.79 -26.71 -8.91
C VAL A 57 -3.63 -27.21 -9.78
N ASP A 58 -2.88 -28.20 -9.32
CA ASP A 58 -1.83 -28.88 -10.10
C ASP A 58 -2.41 -29.53 -11.37
N GLN A 59 -3.66 -30.00 -11.31
CA GLN A 59 -4.41 -30.55 -12.45
C GLN A 59 -4.96 -29.48 -13.40
N GLY A 60 -5.22 -28.26 -12.90
CA GLY A 60 -5.78 -27.15 -13.68
C GLY A 60 -4.83 -26.55 -14.74
N ASN A 61 -3.56 -26.97 -14.75
CA ASN A 61 -2.50 -26.60 -15.70
C ASN A 61 -2.21 -25.08 -15.84
N GLU A 62 -2.77 -24.24 -14.97
CA GLU A 62 -2.41 -22.82 -14.86
C GLU A 62 -1.05 -22.64 -14.19
N GLU A 63 -0.10 -22.07 -14.91
CA GLU A 63 1.28 -21.90 -14.43
C GLU A 63 1.39 -20.94 -13.23
N THR A 64 0.62 -19.86 -13.24
CA THR A 64 0.55 -18.87 -12.14
C THR A 64 0.00 -19.46 -10.86
N SER A 65 -1.11 -20.19 -10.95
CA SER A 65 -1.77 -20.83 -9.80
C SER A 65 -0.90 -21.93 -9.18
N ARG A 66 -0.19 -22.70 -10.01
CA ARG A 66 0.79 -23.72 -9.54
C ARG A 66 2.02 -23.10 -8.89
N ARG A 67 2.60 -22.04 -9.48
CA ARG A 67 3.71 -21.31 -8.87
C ARG A 67 3.32 -20.78 -7.50
N PHE A 68 2.14 -20.17 -7.39
CA PHE A 68 1.65 -19.62 -6.13
C PHE A 68 1.46 -20.70 -5.04
N ILE A 69 0.96 -21.89 -5.39
CA ILE A 69 0.85 -23.01 -4.42
C ILE A 69 2.23 -23.57 -4.05
N ALA A 70 3.14 -23.68 -5.01
CA ALA A 70 4.52 -24.09 -4.72
C ALA A 70 5.20 -23.10 -3.78
N GLU A 71 4.99 -21.80 -3.98
CA GLU A 71 5.46 -20.74 -3.10
C GLU A 71 4.90 -20.89 -1.67
N ILE A 72 3.58 -21.12 -1.51
CA ILE A 72 2.97 -21.34 -0.19
C ILE A 72 3.56 -22.58 0.53
N ARG A 73 3.86 -23.64 -0.23
CA ARG A 73 4.38 -24.91 0.31
C ARG A 73 5.86 -24.86 0.68
N HIS A 74 6.66 -24.10 -0.06
CA HIS A 74 8.12 -24.17 0.03
C HIS A 74 8.79 -22.94 0.63
N LEU A 75 8.13 -21.79 0.66
CA LEU A 75 8.69 -20.58 1.26
C LEU A 75 8.58 -20.61 2.79
N SER A 76 9.54 -19.95 3.45
CA SER A 76 9.45 -19.65 4.88
C SER A 76 8.32 -18.65 5.14
N ASP A 77 7.80 -18.63 6.37
CA ASP A 77 6.67 -17.78 6.76
C ASP A 77 6.94 -16.30 6.46
N GLN A 78 8.18 -15.85 6.71
CA GLN A 78 8.66 -14.50 6.43
C GLN A 78 8.62 -14.19 4.92
N GLN A 79 9.17 -15.08 4.10
CA GLN A 79 9.20 -14.93 2.65
C GLN A 79 7.80 -15.00 2.04
N LEU A 80 6.92 -15.82 2.60
CA LEU A 80 5.54 -15.94 2.15
C LEU A 80 4.76 -14.65 2.44
N ILE A 81 4.93 -14.06 3.62
CA ILE A 81 4.33 -12.76 3.94
C ILE A 81 4.88 -11.67 3.02
N GLN A 82 6.18 -11.65 2.76
CA GLN A 82 6.80 -10.74 1.80
C GLN A 82 6.16 -10.86 0.42
N ARG A 83 6.01 -12.08 -0.11
CA ARG A 83 5.37 -12.31 -1.41
C ARG A 83 3.91 -11.88 -1.44
N LEU A 84 3.17 -12.12 -0.36
CA LEU A 84 1.78 -11.68 -0.24
C LEU A 84 1.67 -10.15 -0.19
N ALA A 85 2.58 -9.49 0.53
CA ALA A 85 2.66 -8.03 0.61
C ALA A 85 3.08 -7.39 -0.73
N GLU A 86 4.04 -7.99 -1.45
CA GLU A 86 4.45 -7.57 -2.80
C GLU A 86 3.30 -7.69 -3.80
N ARG A 87 2.52 -8.76 -3.72
CA ARG A 87 1.43 -9.03 -4.66
C ARG A 87 0.23 -8.13 -4.44
N ASP A 88 -0.13 -7.86 -3.19
CA ASP A 88 -1.23 -6.96 -2.88
C ASP A 88 -0.80 -5.51 -3.03
N SER A 89 0.30 -5.10 -2.38
CA SER A 89 0.89 -3.75 -2.40
C SER A 89 -0.05 -2.58 -2.04
N THR A 90 -1.30 -2.87 -1.69
CA THR A 90 -2.34 -1.87 -1.44
C THR A 90 -2.69 -1.77 0.03
N VAL A 91 -2.89 -2.89 0.70
CA VAL A 91 -3.27 -2.96 2.13
C VAL A 91 -2.03 -2.95 3.03
N ILE A 92 -0.98 -3.67 2.64
CA ILE A 92 0.31 -3.68 3.32
C ILE A 92 1.45 -3.50 2.31
N CYS A 93 2.52 -2.81 2.73
CA CYS A 93 3.72 -2.60 1.93
C CYS A 93 4.95 -3.06 2.71
N GLN A 94 5.89 -3.72 2.03
CA GLN A 94 7.20 -3.99 2.60
C GLN A 94 8.18 -2.87 2.20
N ARG A 95 8.89 -2.31 3.17
CA ARG A 95 10.02 -1.39 2.96
C ARG A 95 11.14 -1.74 3.95
N GLU A 96 12.36 -1.88 3.44
CA GLU A 96 13.58 -2.06 4.27
C GLU A 96 13.46 -3.17 5.34
N GLY A 97 12.89 -4.34 4.99
CA GLY A 97 12.74 -5.48 5.92
C GLY A 97 11.66 -5.30 6.99
N HIS A 98 10.78 -4.30 6.83
CA HIS A 98 9.65 -4.03 7.70
C HIS A 98 8.35 -3.96 6.90
N ILE A 99 7.25 -4.34 7.54
CA ILE A 99 5.90 -4.26 6.99
C ILE A 99 5.20 -3.02 7.54
N PHE A 100 4.67 -2.23 6.63
CA PHE A 100 3.94 -0.98 6.86
C PHE A 100 2.51 -1.10 6.32
N LEU A 101 1.63 -0.21 6.79
CA LEU A 101 0.33 -0.01 6.16
C LEU A 101 0.51 0.53 4.75
N GLY A 102 -0.14 -0.11 3.79
CA GLY A 102 -0.18 0.33 2.42
C GLY A 102 -1.13 1.51 2.23
N PRO A 103 -1.12 2.12 1.02
CA PRO A 103 -1.92 3.31 0.74
C PRO A 103 -3.43 3.11 1.00
N ALA A 104 -3.98 1.92 0.73
CA ALA A 104 -5.40 1.64 0.97
C ALA A 104 -5.75 1.54 2.46
N ALA A 105 -4.83 1.05 3.29
CA ALA A 105 -5.02 1.00 4.74
C ALA A 105 -4.70 2.34 5.44
N SER A 106 -3.91 3.19 4.78
CA SER A 106 -3.48 4.51 5.25
C SER A 106 -4.49 5.63 4.94
N GLU A 107 -5.46 5.41 4.03
CA GLU A 107 -6.46 6.43 3.64
C GLU A 107 -7.36 6.92 4.79
N LEU A 108 -7.34 6.26 5.96
CA LEU A 108 -8.10 6.70 7.14
C LEU A 108 -7.56 7.97 7.82
N ARG A 109 -6.32 8.40 7.55
CA ARG A 109 -5.89 9.82 7.71
C ARG A 109 -4.65 10.10 6.87
N GLY A 110 -4.83 10.93 5.84
CA GLY A 110 -3.73 11.41 5.01
C GLY A 110 -2.56 11.98 5.82
N SER A 111 -1.36 11.44 5.57
CA SER A 111 -0.05 12.06 5.82
C SER A 111 0.97 11.21 5.06
N SER A 112 1.34 11.63 3.85
CA SER A 112 2.65 12.24 3.57
C SER A 112 3.78 11.22 3.49
N GLU A 113 3.96 10.63 2.30
CA GLU A 113 5.28 10.21 1.78
C GLU A 113 5.19 9.84 0.28
N THR A 114 4.78 10.81 -0.53
CA THR A 114 5.18 10.85 -1.94
C THR A 114 6.20 11.97 -2.07
N GLN A 115 7.42 11.60 -2.43
CA GLN A 115 8.52 12.49 -2.71
C GLN A 115 8.09 13.55 -3.75
N ASP A 116 8.02 14.79 -3.26
CA ASP A 116 8.55 16.02 -3.84
C ASP A 116 8.59 16.18 -5.37
N GLU A 117 7.58 16.87 -5.91
CA GLU A 117 7.75 17.96 -6.91
C GLU A 117 6.64 19.06 -6.79
N ASN A 118 5.80 19.03 -5.74
CA ASN A 118 4.72 20.01 -5.54
C ASN A 118 4.59 20.40 -4.06
N ARG A 119 5.72 20.64 -3.38
CA ARG A 119 5.69 21.09 -1.99
C ARG A 119 5.28 22.59 -1.95
N PRO A 120 4.17 22.95 -1.27
CA PRO A 120 3.83 24.36 -1.10
C PRO A 120 4.94 25.05 -0.29
N PRO A 121 5.22 26.34 -0.55
CA PRO A 121 6.11 27.11 0.31
C PRO A 121 5.60 27.05 1.76
N GLN A 122 6.49 26.76 2.69
CA GLN A 122 6.21 26.67 4.13
C GLN A 122 6.01 28.07 4.73
N ASP A 123 5.02 28.79 4.24
CA ASP A 123 4.59 30.05 4.81
C ASP A 123 3.46 29.76 5.81
N GLU A 124 3.76 29.83 7.11
CA GLU A 124 2.83 29.52 8.21
C GLU A 124 1.54 30.38 8.20
N ALA A 125 1.51 31.44 7.38
CA ALA A 125 0.38 32.33 7.24
C ALA A 125 -0.71 31.84 6.26
N PHE A 126 -0.49 30.76 5.49
CA PHE A 126 -1.44 30.33 4.45
C PHE A 126 -2.09 28.97 4.76
N ALA A 127 -3.41 28.96 4.95
CA ALA A 127 -4.14 27.72 5.23
C ALA A 127 -3.98 26.73 4.04
N PRO A 128 -3.57 25.47 4.26
CA PRO A 128 -3.21 24.53 3.19
C PRO A 128 -4.37 24.20 2.24
N GLN A 129 -5.62 24.40 2.67
CA GLN A 129 -6.80 24.23 1.84
C GLN A 129 -6.92 25.31 0.75
N LEU A 130 -6.44 26.53 1.01
CA LEU A 130 -6.51 27.64 0.07
C LEU A 130 -5.56 27.44 -1.11
N PHE A 131 -4.38 26.85 -0.88
CA PHE A 131 -3.44 26.52 -1.95
C PHE A 131 -3.99 25.44 -2.89
N ARG A 132 -4.63 24.40 -2.34
CA ARG A 132 -5.31 23.37 -3.15
C ARG A 132 -6.45 23.93 -3.99
N LEU A 133 -7.27 24.80 -3.41
CA LEU A 133 -8.36 25.48 -4.14
C LEU A 133 -7.80 26.38 -5.26
N HIS A 134 -6.69 27.07 -4.98
CA HIS A 134 -6.02 27.91 -5.98
C HIS A 134 -5.47 27.09 -7.15
N ASN A 135 -4.76 25.99 -6.88
CA ASN A 135 -4.24 25.11 -7.93
C ASN A 135 -5.35 24.51 -8.80
N LEU A 136 -6.47 24.10 -8.18
CA LEU A 136 -7.61 23.59 -8.91
C LEU A 136 -8.22 24.67 -9.83
N HIS A 137 -8.35 25.90 -9.33
CA HIS A 137 -8.81 27.04 -10.12
C HIS A 137 -7.88 27.32 -11.32
N CYS A 138 -6.57 27.29 -11.12
CA CYS A 138 -5.57 27.42 -12.18
C CYS A 138 -5.73 26.35 -13.26
N LEU A 139 -5.85 25.09 -12.85
CA LEU A 139 -6.01 23.95 -13.75
C LEU A 139 -7.32 24.01 -14.55
N VAL A 140 -8.44 24.33 -13.90
CA VAL A 140 -9.75 24.47 -14.56
C VAL A 140 -9.72 25.61 -15.58
N THR A 141 -9.00 26.70 -15.28
CA THR A 141 -8.86 27.85 -16.17
C THR A 141 -8.08 27.47 -17.43
N GLU A 142 -7.00 26.72 -17.28
CA GLU A 142 -6.16 26.23 -18.38
C GLU A 142 -6.89 25.22 -19.27
N LEU A 143 -7.60 24.25 -18.68
CA LEU A 143 -8.45 23.31 -19.40
C LEU A 143 -9.62 23.98 -20.14
N SER A 144 -10.03 25.15 -19.67
CA SER A 144 -11.04 25.98 -20.35
C SER A 144 -10.47 26.84 -21.48
N GLY A 145 -9.18 26.66 -21.82
CA GLY A 145 -8.48 27.37 -22.89
C GLY A 145 -8.09 28.81 -22.53
N LYS A 146 -8.09 29.17 -21.25
CA LYS A 146 -7.69 30.49 -20.75
C LYS A 146 -6.29 30.42 -20.13
N VAL A 147 -5.57 31.54 -20.12
CA VAL A 147 -4.23 31.62 -19.54
C VAL A 147 -4.28 31.29 -18.04
N ASN A 148 -3.34 30.44 -17.60
CA ASN A 148 -3.28 29.99 -16.22
C ASN A 148 -2.90 31.19 -15.29
N PRO A 149 -3.72 31.56 -14.31
CA PRO A 149 -3.43 32.70 -13.44
C PRO A 149 -2.24 32.45 -12.48
N GLY A 150 -1.81 31.20 -12.33
CA GLY A 150 -0.61 30.82 -11.59
C GLY A 150 0.69 30.92 -12.40
N SER A 151 0.61 30.99 -13.74
CA SER A 151 1.77 31.34 -14.56
C SER A 151 1.96 32.85 -14.50
N ARG A 152 2.83 33.32 -13.58
CA ARG A 152 3.40 34.67 -13.67
C ARG A 152 4.07 34.80 -15.04
N ASP A 153 3.68 35.82 -15.79
CA ASP A 153 4.29 36.21 -17.07
C ASP A 153 5.81 35.95 -17.08
N ALA A 154 6.24 34.99 -17.90
CA ALA A 154 7.54 35.07 -18.55
C ALA A 154 7.39 36.16 -19.63
N GLY A 155 7.36 37.41 -19.20
CA GLY A 155 6.99 38.54 -20.06
C GLY A 155 7.05 39.88 -19.35
N SER A 156 8.21 40.25 -18.78
CA SER A 156 8.58 41.66 -18.73
C SER A 156 9.76 41.85 -19.68
N GLU A 157 9.45 42.37 -20.86
CA GLU A 157 10.35 42.63 -21.99
C GLU A 157 11.42 43.70 -21.72
N ALA A 158 12.47 43.66 -22.57
CA ALA A 158 13.38 44.74 -22.98
C ALA A 158 14.52 45.18 -22.03
N VAL A 159 15.76 44.85 -22.41
CA VAL A 159 16.69 45.75 -23.15
C VAL A 159 17.45 44.94 -24.19
#